data_AF-A0A963UQX1-F1
#
_entry.id   AF-A0A963UQX1-F1
#
_cell.length_a   1.000
_cell.length_b   1.000
_cell.length_c   1.000
_cell.angle_alpha   90.00
_cell.angle_beta   90.00
_cell.angle_gamma   90.00
#
_symmetry.space_group_name_H-M   'P 1'
#
loop_
_entity.id
_entity.type
_entity.pdbx_description
1 polymer ?
#
loop_
_entity_poly.entity_id
_entity_poly.type
_entity_poly.pdbx_seq_one_letter_code
_entity_poly.pdbx_strand_id
1 'polypeptide(L)' 'MMQLLSQISFDEITASLLVCLLIREFMILALPDSIAGPGGWLVDTGEEEA' A
#
# COMPACT_ATOMS: atom_id res chain seq x y z
N MET A 1 8.63 -10.07 24.56
CA MET A 1 9.06 -9.76 23.18
C MET A 1 9.14 -11.02 22.31
N MET A 2 10.01 -12.00 22.63
CA MET A 2 10.21 -13.19 21.76
C MET A 2 9.00 -14.13 21.66
N GLN A 3 8.11 -14.18 22.67
CA GLN A 3 6.90 -15.01 22.63
C GLN A 3 5.87 -14.56 21.58
N LEU A 4 5.78 -13.25 21.30
CA LEU A 4 4.88 -12.72 20.26
C LEU A 4 5.38 -13.13 18.86
N LEU A 5 6.69 -13.04 18.64
CA LEU A 5 7.31 -13.42 17.37
C LEU A 5 7.24 -14.95 17.12
N SER A 6 7.21 -15.78 18.17
CA SER A 6 7.02 -17.23 18.03
C SER A 6 5.57 -17.65 17.72
N GLN A 7 4.60 -16.75 17.89
CA GLN A 7 3.20 -17.02 17.55
C GLN A 7 2.88 -16.71 16.10
N ILE A 8 3.72 -15.92 15.43
CA ILE A 8 3.54 -15.58 14.01
C ILE A 8 4.18 -16.67 13.17
N SER A 9 3.34 -17.38 12.42
CA SER A 9 3.76 -18.37 11.43
C SER A 9 4.28 -17.70 10.16
N PHE A 10 5.11 -18.43 9.41
CA PHE A 10 5.62 -17.96 8.11
C PHE A 10 4.49 -17.70 7.10
N ASP A 11 3.43 -18.51 7.12
CA ASP A 11 2.25 -18.32 6.29
C ASP A 11 1.51 -17.03 6.64
N GLU A 12 1.41 -16.64 7.91
CA GLU A 12 0.79 -15.37 8.31
C GLU A 12 1.59 -14.16 7.80
N ILE A 13 2.93 -14.25 7.80
CA ILE A 13 3.80 -13.22 7.22
C ILE A 13 3.55 -13.13 5.71
N THR A 14 3.49 -14.28 5.05
CA THR A 14 3.28 -14.36 3.59
C THR A 14 1.90 -13.85 3.20
N ALA A 15 0.86 -14.21 3.95
CA ALA A 15 -0.50 -13.74 3.75
C ALA A 15 -0.59 -12.22 3.99
N SER A 16 0.05 -11.69 5.03
CA SER A 16 0.12 -10.25 5.30
C SER A 16 0.79 -9.50 4.14
N LEU A 17 1.92 -10.01 3.65
CA LEU A 17 2.58 -9.45 2.47
C LEU A 17 1.66 -9.46 1.25
N LEU A 18 0.97 -10.57 0.99
CA LEU A 18 0.02 -10.69 -0.12
C LEU A 18 -1.12 -9.66 0.02
N VAL A 19 -1.69 -9.51 1.21
CA VAL A 19 -2.74 -8.52 1.49
C VAL A 19 -2.23 -7.10 1.23
N CYS A 20 -1.01 -6.76 1.66
CA CYS A 20 -0.40 -5.47 1.35
C CYS A 20 -0.27 -5.21 -0.15
N LEU A 21 0.12 -6.23 -0.93
CA LEU A 21 0.21 -6.11 -2.40
C LEU A 21 -1.18 -5.91 -3.03
N LEU A 22 -2.19 -6.62 -2.55
CA LEU A 22 -3.57 -6.46 -3.02
C LEU A 22 -4.13 -5.07 -2.70
N ILE A 23 -3.88 -4.55 -1.50
CA ILE A 23 -4.28 -3.18 -1.13
C ILE A 23 -3.59 -2.17 -2.04
N ARG A 24 -2.29 -2.33 -2.30
CA ARG A 24 -1.55 -1.47 -3.23
C ARG A 24 -2.18 -1.48 -4.62
N GLU A 25 -2.48 -2.66 -5.17
CA GLU A 25 -3.09 -2.78 -6.50
C GLU A 25 -4.48 -2.15 -6.54
N PHE A 26 -5.28 -2.37 -5.49
CA PHE A 26 -6.58 -1.74 -5.35
C PHE A 26 -6.47 -0.20 -5.31
N MET A 27 -5.50 0.33 -4.56
CA MET A 27 -5.27 1.77 -4.50
C MET A 27 -4.93 2.36 -5.88
N ILE A 28 -4.15 1.67 -6.71
CA ILE A 28 -3.82 2.10 -8.07
C ILE A 28 -5.07 2.18 -8.95
N LEU A 29 -5.97 1.20 -8.85
CA LEU A 29 -7.14 1.11 -9.72
C LEU A 29 -8.35 1.93 -9.25
N ALA A 30 -8.49 2.10 -7.93
CA ALA A 30 -9.71 2.62 -7.33
C ALA A 30 -9.57 4.04 -6.74
N LEU A 31 -8.35 4.52 -6.48
CA LEU A 31 -8.20 5.89 -5.99
C LEU A 31 -8.51 6.88 -7.11
N PRO A 32 -9.33 7.91 -6.83
CA PRO A 32 -9.58 8.97 -7.78
C PRO A 32 -8.37 9.90 -7.91
N ASP A 33 -8.27 10.60 -9.04
CA ASP A 33 -7.16 11.50 -9.36
C ASP A 33 -6.98 12.64 -8.33
N SER A 34 -8.06 13.07 -7.67
CA SER A 34 -7.97 14.08 -6.59
C SER A 34 -7.20 13.59 -5.37
N ILE A 35 -7.02 12.27 -5.23
CA ILE A 35 -6.25 11.63 -4.17
C ILE A 35 -4.89 11.17 -4.70
N ALA A 36 -4.86 10.48 -5.84
CA ALA A 36 -3.66 9.86 -6.39
C ALA A 36 -3.52 10.08 -7.91
N GLY A 37 -3.42 11.34 -8.33
CA GLY A 37 -3.27 11.78 -9.71
C GLY A 37 -2.65 13.19 -9.77
N PRO A 38 -2.67 13.90 -10.91
CA PRO A 38 -2.10 15.24 -11.02
C PRO A 38 -2.77 16.23 -10.06
N GLY A 39 -2.00 16.80 -9.13
CA GLY A 39 -2.50 17.65 -8.04
C GLY A 39 -3.19 16.88 -6.91
N GLY A 40 -2.99 15.56 -6.81
CA GLY A 40 -3.59 14.69 -5.79
C GLY A 40 -2.98 14.92 -4.40
N TRP A 41 -3.81 14.85 -3.34
CA TRP A 41 -3.34 15.15 -1.97
C TRP A 41 -2.49 14.05 -1.32
N LEU A 42 -2.65 12.79 -1.75
CA LEU A 42 -1.92 11.65 -1.20
C LEU A 42 -0.69 11.30 -2.04
N VAL A 43 -0.88 11.22 -3.36
CA VAL A 43 0.21 11.02 -4.33
C VAL A 43 -0.03 11.98 -5.49
N ASP A 44 0.83 12.99 -5.60
CA ASP A 44 0.82 13.88 -6.75
C ASP A 44 1.65 13.26 -7.88
N THR A 45 1.03 13.05 -9.03
CA THR A 45 1.69 12.53 -10.24
C THR A 45 1.80 13.60 -11.34
N GLY A 46 1.49 14.85 -11.03
CA GLY A 46 1.69 15.98 -11.93
C GLY A 46 3.18 16.23 -12.16
N GLU A 47 3.51 16.80 -13.32
CA GLU A 47 4.87 17.30 -13.54
C GLU A 47 5.10 18.47 -12.58
N GLU A 48 6.09 18.37 -11.69
CA GLU A 48 6.62 19.56 -11.02
C GLU A 48 7.16 20.46 -12.12
N GLU A 49 6.51 21.60 -12.34
CA GLU A 49 6.96 22.62 -13.29
C GLU A 49 8.42 23.01 -12.92
N ALA A 50 9.37 22.57 -13.75
CA ALA A 50 10.81 22.79 -13.59
C ALA A 50 11.24 24.22 -13.92
#